data_AF-A0A9D6TGF0-F1
#
_entry.id   AF-A0A9D6TGF0-F1
#
_cell.length_a   1.000
_cell.length_b   1.000
_cell.length_c   1.000
_cell.angle_alpha   90.00
_cell.angle_beta   90.00
_cell.angle_gamma   90.00
#
_symmetry.space_group_name_H-M   'P 1'
#
loop_
_entity.id
_entity.type
_entity.pdbx_description
1 polymer ?
#
loop_
_entity_poly.entity_id
_entity_poly.type
_entity_poly.pdbx_seq_one_letter_code
_entity_poly.pdbx_strand_id
1 'polypeptide(L)'
;MTDRIVEEWRQRGLGVLIVGGQVMVADGLREETKDLDACLSSRQCPRMLDWLCEKDQPGRRVEIRPGSAPLHSDWLGRGWTFHVDMGGTDRLDFFGIPLRAPNRLIRRFNELVAQYFPEYRSSSGWSLRPKPNADPSEKK
;
A
#
# COMPACT_ATOMS: atom_id res chain seq x y z
N MET A 1 -13.81 -12.96 -3.94
CA MET A 1 -12.40 -12.93 -4.39
C MET A 1 -11.55 -12.12 -3.42
N THR A 2 -11.91 -10.85 -3.22
CA THR A 2 -11.22 -9.89 -2.36
C THR A 2 -11.02 -10.36 -0.92
N ASP A 3 -12.06 -10.90 -0.28
CA ASP A 3 -12.00 -11.33 1.12
C ASP A 3 -10.95 -12.43 1.36
N ARG A 4 -10.79 -13.34 0.38
CA ARG A 4 -9.78 -14.40 0.44
C ARG A 4 -8.35 -13.83 0.46
N ILE A 5 -8.06 -12.84 -0.39
CA ILE A 5 -6.73 -12.23 -0.49
C ILE A 5 -6.43 -11.40 0.76
N VAL A 6 -7.42 -10.61 1.21
CA VAL A 6 -7.27 -9.78 2.43
C VAL A 6 -7.06 -10.66 3.66
N GLU A 7 -7.78 -11.77 3.78
CA GLU A 7 -7.61 -12.72 4.89
C GLU A 7 -6.23 -13.39 4.83
N GLU A 8 -5.77 -13.78 3.64
CA GLU A 8 -4.42 -14.34 3.47
C GLU A 8 -3.33 -13.34 3.88
N TRP A 9 -3.48 -12.06 3.49
CA TRP A 9 -2.57 -11.00 3.93
C TRP A 9 -2.56 -10.86 5.45
N ARG A 10 -3.72 -10.89 6.10
CA ARG A 10 -3.80 -10.84 7.58
C ARG A 10 -3.06 -12.00 8.24
N GLN A 11 -3.28 -13.22 7.76
CA GLN A 11 -2.64 -14.42 8.30
C GLN A 11 -1.11 -14.39 8.16
N ARG A 12 -0.60 -13.75 7.10
CA ARG A 12 0.83 -13.58 6.85
C ARG A 12 1.45 -12.38 7.57
N GLY A 13 0.66 -11.62 8.31
CA GLY A 13 1.12 -10.35 8.85
C GLY A 13 1.52 -9.41 7.71
N LEU A 14 0.57 -9.11 6.82
CA LEU A 14 0.60 -7.97 5.90
C LEU A 14 -0.54 -7.02 6.27
N GLY A 15 -0.20 -5.95 6.97
CA GLY A 15 -1.12 -4.89 7.38
C GLY A 15 -1.30 -3.88 6.26
N VAL A 16 -2.41 -3.99 5.54
CA VAL A 16 -2.81 -3.04 4.49
C VAL A 16 -4.01 -2.21 4.91
N LEU A 17 -4.15 -1.02 4.35
CA LEU A 17 -5.38 -0.25 4.40
C LEU A 17 -6.12 -0.43 3.07
N ILE A 18 -7.30 -1.03 3.09
CA ILE A 18 -8.15 -1.17 1.91
C ILE A 18 -8.73 0.20 1.55
N VAL A 19 -8.65 0.56 0.27
CA VAL A 19 -9.12 1.85 -0.26
C VAL A 19 -9.93 1.62 -1.55
N GLY A 20 -10.26 2.71 -2.26
CA GLY A 20 -10.83 2.64 -3.60
C GLY A 20 -12.20 1.97 -3.69
N GLY A 21 -12.41 1.20 -4.75
CA GLY A 21 -13.73 0.64 -5.09
C GLY A 21 -14.29 -0.28 -4.00
N GLN A 22 -13.42 -0.98 -3.28
CA GLN A 22 -13.83 -1.92 -2.23
C GLN A 22 -14.46 -1.23 -1.02
N VAL A 23 -14.03 -0.01 -0.70
CA VAL A 23 -14.65 0.81 0.36
C VAL A 23 -16.07 1.23 -0.07
N MET A 24 -16.25 1.61 -1.34
CA MET A 24 -17.56 1.98 -1.86
C MET A 24 -18.55 0.81 -1.83
N VAL A 25 -18.07 -0.42 -2.08
CA VAL A 25 -18.91 -1.63 -1.96
C VAL A 25 -19.30 -1.88 -0.50
N ALA A 26 -18.34 -1.78 0.43
CA ALA A 26 -18.60 -1.97 1.86
C ALA A 26 -19.61 -0.95 2.43
N ASP A 27 -19.60 0.29 1.91
CA ASP A 27 -20.54 1.35 2.31
C ASP A 27 -21.88 1.29 1.56
N GLY A 28 -22.10 0.28 0.70
CA GLY A 28 -23.33 0.13 -0.09
C GLY A 28 -23.50 1.18 -1.20
N LEU A 29 -22.44 1.92 -1.53
CA LEU A 29 -22.44 2.93 -2.59
C LEU A 29 -22.20 2.33 -3.99
N ARG A 30 -21.75 1.07 -4.05
CA ARG A 30 -21.60 0.27 -5.26
C ARG A 30 -21.93 -1.19 -4.97
N GLU A 31 -22.41 -1.91 -5.99
CA GLU A 31 -22.68 -3.34 -5.89
C GLU A 31 -21.42 -4.19 -6.08
N GLU A 32 -20.51 -3.76 -6.96
CA GLU A 32 -19.28 -4.50 -7.28
C GLU A 32 -18.07 -3.60 -7.59
N THR A 33 -16.89 -4.20 -7.52
CA THR A 33 -15.62 -3.64 -8.01
C THR A 33 -14.77 -4.74 -8.63
N LYS A 34 -13.94 -4.34 -9.60
CA LYS A 34 -13.08 -5.25 -10.38
C LYS A 34 -11.67 -5.39 -9.81
N ASP A 35 -11.22 -4.40 -9.05
CA ASP A 35 -9.85 -4.28 -8.57
C ASP A 35 -9.86 -4.22 -7.03
N LEU A 36 -8.86 -4.81 -6.38
CA LEU A 36 -8.58 -4.63 -4.95
C LEU A 36 -7.53 -3.53 -4.78
N ASP A 37 -7.98 -2.37 -4.30
CA ASP A 37 -7.12 -1.23 -4.01
C ASP A 37 -6.63 -1.26 -2.55
N ALA A 38 -5.30 -1.19 -2.34
CA ALA A 38 -4.71 -1.26 -1.01
C ALA A 38 -3.53 -0.30 -0.83
N CYS A 39 -3.47 0.39 0.30
CA CYS A 39 -2.27 1.09 0.74
C CYS A 39 -1.36 0.15 1.54
N LEU A 40 -0.08 0.12 1.16
CA LEU A 40 0.96 -0.72 1.77
C LEU A 40 2.13 0.13 2.29
N SER A 41 2.77 -0.34 3.36
CA SER A 41 3.93 0.37 3.95
C SER A 41 5.19 -0.06 3.24
N SER A 42 6.12 0.88 3.03
CA SER A 42 7.44 0.56 2.46
C SER A 42 8.21 -0.50 3.22
N ARG A 43 7.94 -0.61 4.53
CA ARG A 43 8.56 -1.62 5.39
C ARG A 43 8.06 -3.04 5.11
N GLN A 44 6.86 -3.17 4.55
CA GLN A 44 6.21 -4.44 4.27
C GLN A 44 6.44 -4.91 2.83
N CYS A 45 7.10 -4.09 2.01
CA CYS A 45 7.35 -4.37 0.60
C CYS A 45 8.09 -5.67 0.34
N PRO A 46 9.18 -6.02 1.07
CA PRO A 46 9.83 -7.32 0.87
C PRO A 46 8.86 -8.49 1.06
N ARG A 47 8.08 -8.49 2.16
CA ARG A 47 7.10 -9.56 2.44
C ARG A 47 5.98 -9.62 1.40
N MET A 48 5.54 -8.47 0.87
CA MET A 48 4.54 -8.45 -0.20
C MET A 48 5.11 -8.98 -1.51
N LEU A 49 6.37 -8.68 -1.83
CA LEU A 49 7.05 -9.24 -3.00
C LEU A 49 7.23 -10.76 -2.85
N ASP A 50 7.63 -11.24 -1.68
CA ASP A 50 7.72 -12.67 -1.38
C ASP A 50 6.37 -13.37 -1.61
N TRP A 51 5.28 -12.76 -1.10
CA TRP A 51 3.94 -13.26 -1.32
C TRP A 51 3.56 -13.32 -2.81
N LEU A 52 3.87 -12.27 -3.58
CA LEU A 52 3.63 -12.25 -5.02
C LEU A 52 4.43 -13.33 -5.75
N CYS A 53 5.69 -13.53 -5.39
CA CYS A 53 6.51 -14.60 -5.95
C CYS A 53 5.93 -15.99 -5.68
N GLU A 54 5.35 -16.23 -4.51
CA GLU A 54 4.67 -17.51 -4.21
C GLU A 54 3.37 -17.73 -5.02
N LYS A 55 2.72 -16.64 -5.46
CA LYS A 55 1.53 -16.70 -6.30
C LYS A 55 1.84 -16.93 -7.78
N ASP A 56 3.07 -16.71 -8.18
CA ASP A 56 3.54 -17.04 -9.52
C ASP A 56 3.80 -18.55 -9.60
N GLN A 57 2.91 -19.27 -10.28
CA GLN A 57 2.90 -20.73 -10.35
C GLN A 57 2.66 -21.21 -11.79
N PRO A 58 3.05 -22.45 -12.14
CA PRO A 58 2.69 -23.04 -13.42
C PRO A 58 1.17 -22.96 -13.67
N GLY A 59 0.76 -22.26 -14.75
CA GLY A 59 -0.65 -22.05 -15.08
C GLY A 59 -1.31 -20.82 -14.45
N ARG A 60 -0.61 -20.08 -13.57
CA ARG A 60 -1.09 -18.82 -13.00
C ARG A 60 0.08 -17.85 -12.83
N ARG A 61 0.18 -16.89 -13.75
CA ARG A 61 1.25 -15.89 -13.71
C ARG A 61 0.90 -14.67 -12.90
N VAL A 62 1.89 -14.12 -12.22
CA VAL A 62 1.83 -12.79 -11.61
C VAL A 62 2.51 -11.79 -12.54
N GLU A 63 1.75 -10.86 -13.08
CA GLU A 63 2.24 -9.86 -14.03
C GLU A 63 2.15 -8.45 -13.44
N ILE A 64 3.30 -7.77 -13.44
CA ILE A 64 3.39 -6.37 -13.05
C ILE A 64 3.22 -5.54 -14.33
N ARG A 65 2.25 -4.63 -14.36
CA ARG A 65 2.00 -3.82 -15.56
C ARG A 65 3.19 -2.92 -15.90
N PRO A 66 3.53 -2.75 -17.19
CA PRO A 66 4.58 -1.81 -17.62
C PRO A 66 4.34 -0.39 -17.06
N GLY A 67 5.41 0.24 -16.57
CA GLY A 67 5.33 1.55 -15.91
C GLY A 67 4.83 1.51 -14.46
N SER A 68 4.40 0.35 -13.96
CA SER A 68 4.16 0.14 -12.53
C SER A 68 5.45 0.09 -11.77
N ALA A 69 5.39 0.64 -10.58
CA ALA A 69 6.56 0.86 -9.80
C ALA A 69 6.74 -0.29 -8.76
N PRO A 70 7.61 -1.34 -8.89
CA PRO A 70 7.57 -2.43 -7.92
C PRO A 70 8.11 -1.93 -6.59
N LEU A 71 7.22 -1.78 -5.61
CA LEU A 71 7.37 -1.74 -4.14
C LEU A 71 8.73 -1.26 -3.56
N HIS A 72 9.46 -0.39 -4.24
CA HIS A 72 10.74 0.15 -3.80
C HIS A 72 10.49 1.26 -2.78
N SER A 73 11.33 1.35 -1.75
CA SER A 73 11.17 2.31 -0.64
C SER A 73 11.09 3.76 -1.11
N ASP A 74 11.91 4.15 -2.10
CA ASP A 74 11.92 5.48 -2.70
C ASP A 74 10.61 5.84 -3.42
N TRP A 75 9.83 4.84 -3.83
CA TRP A 75 8.67 5.01 -4.72
C TRP A 75 7.41 5.27 -3.88
N LEU A 76 7.37 4.67 -2.70
CA LEU A 76 6.31 4.88 -1.70
C LEU A 76 6.40 6.25 -1.04
N GLY A 77 7.61 6.81 -0.92
CA GLY A 77 7.79 8.21 -0.48
C GLY A 77 7.29 9.26 -1.48
N ARG A 78 7.08 8.88 -2.75
CA ARG A 78 6.68 9.79 -3.84
C ARG A 78 5.22 9.60 -4.29
N GLY A 79 4.51 8.60 -3.79
CA GLY A 79 3.07 8.41 -4.04
C GLY A 79 2.70 7.69 -5.34
N TRP A 80 3.51 6.74 -5.80
CA TRP A 80 3.27 6.01 -7.04
C TRP A 80 2.39 4.77 -6.83
N THR A 81 1.78 4.28 -7.92
CA THR A 81 0.90 3.11 -7.97
C THR A 81 1.61 1.89 -8.55
N PHE A 82 1.23 0.72 -8.04
CA PHE A 82 1.77 -0.57 -8.43
C PHE A 82 0.63 -1.52 -8.77
N HIS A 83 0.53 -1.91 -10.05
CA HIS A 83 -0.58 -2.69 -10.56
C HIS A 83 -0.14 -4.12 -10.85
N VAL A 84 -0.88 -5.07 -10.30
CA VAL A 84 -0.61 -6.51 -10.43
C VAL A 84 -1.83 -7.20 -10.99
N ASP A 85 -1.60 -8.04 -11.99
CA ASP A 85 -2.55 -9.03 -12.49
C ASP A 85 -2.09 -10.43 -12.05
N MET A 86 -2.99 -11.26 -11.52
CA MET A 86 -2.69 -12.64 -11.16
C MET A 86 -3.63 -13.58 -11.90
N GLY A 87 -3.10 -14.28 -12.90
CA GLY A 87 -3.81 -15.26 -13.69
C GLY A 87 -5.01 -14.70 -14.46
N GLY A 88 -5.00 -13.42 -14.83
CA GLY A 88 -6.08 -12.76 -15.58
C GLY A 88 -7.39 -12.61 -14.79
N THR A 89 -7.38 -12.95 -13.50
CA THR A 89 -8.59 -13.01 -12.66
C THR A 89 -8.51 -12.05 -11.49
N ASP A 90 -7.42 -12.10 -10.73
CA ASP A 90 -7.25 -11.18 -9.61
C ASP A 90 -6.46 -9.94 -10.04
N ARG A 91 -7.02 -8.75 -9.77
CA ARG A 91 -6.32 -7.50 -10.01
C ARG A 91 -6.11 -6.72 -8.72
N LEU A 92 -4.86 -6.37 -8.45
CA LEU A 92 -4.44 -5.67 -7.25
C LEU A 92 -3.78 -4.35 -7.62
N ASP A 93 -4.25 -3.27 -7.02
CA ASP A 93 -3.68 -1.95 -7.19
C ASP A 93 -3.15 -1.50 -5.82
N PHE A 94 -1.82 -1.44 -5.70
CA PHE A 94 -1.16 -0.97 -4.50
C PHE A 94 -0.81 0.51 -4.62
N PHE A 95 -1.10 1.25 -3.57
CA PHE A 95 -0.82 2.67 -3.46
C PHE A 95 0.22 2.89 -2.38
N GLY A 96 1.30 3.60 -2.71
CA GLY A 96 2.06 4.26 -1.65
C GLY A 96 1.17 5.29 -0.97
N ILE A 97 1.23 5.43 0.35
CA ILE A 97 0.61 6.58 1.00
C ILE A 97 1.49 7.78 0.71
N PRO A 98 1.09 8.72 -0.18
CA PRO A 98 1.89 9.90 -0.43
C PRO A 98 2.01 10.72 0.86
N LEU A 99 3.14 11.42 1.04
CA LEU A 99 3.34 12.43 2.09
C LEU A 99 2.27 13.55 2.11
N ARG A 100 1.40 13.62 1.10
CA ARG A 100 0.28 14.56 0.98
C ARG A 100 -1.08 13.97 1.37
N ALA A 101 -1.15 12.70 1.76
CA ALA A 101 -2.40 12.12 2.25
C ALA A 101 -2.84 12.86 3.54
N PRO A 102 -4.15 13.02 3.80
CA PRO A 102 -4.61 13.64 5.03
C PRO A 102 -3.98 12.97 6.26
N ASN A 103 -3.47 13.75 7.22
CA ASN A 103 -2.77 13.23 8.41
C ASN A 103 -3.54 12.14 9.16
N ARG A 104 -4.88 12.21 9.17
CA ARG A 104 -5.74 11.17 9.75
C ARG A 104 -5.54 9.79 9.11
N LEU A 105 -5.34 9.75 7.80
CA LEU A 105 -5.20 8.52 7.01
C LEU A 105 -3.80 7.94 7.19
N ILE A 106 -2.78 8.81 7.22
CA ILE A 106 -1.41 8.45 7.60
C ILE A 106 -1.36 7.87 9.02
N ARG A 107 -2.04 8.52 9.97
CA ARG A 107 -2.12 8.07 11.37
C ARG A 107 -2.80 6.71 11.48
N ARG A 108 -3.99 6.57 10.89
CA ARG A 108 -4.77 5.32 10.92
C ARG A 108 -3.98 4.15 10.32
N PHE A 109 -3.26 4.42 9.22
CA PHE A 109 -2.40 3.43 8.61
C PHE A 109 -1.25 3.01 9.54
N ASN A 110 -0.55 3.97 10.15
CA ASN A 110 0.52 3.66 11.10
C ASN A 110 0.01 2.91 12.34
N GLU A 111 -1.20 3.22 12.82
CA GLU A 111 -1.87 2.47 13.90
C GLU A 111 -2.14 1.02 13.51
N LEU A 112 -2.67 0.78 12.32
CA LEU A 112 -2.91 -0.58 11.80
C LEU A 112 -1.59 -1.35 11.66
N VAL A 113 -0.57 -0.73 11.07
CA VAL A 113 0.77 -1.33 10.98
C VAL A 113 1.30 -1.66 12.38
N ALA A 114 1.20 -0.74 13.34
CA ALA A 114 1.66 -0.96 14.72
C ALA A 114 0.82 -1.96 15.52
N GLN A 115 -0.43 -2.23 15.10
CA GLN A 115 -1.30 -3.25 15.68
C GLN A 115 -0.88 -4.64 15.21
N TYR A 116 -0.58 -4.80 13.92
CA TYR A 116 -0.16 -6.08 13.36
C TYR A 116 1.35 -6.34 13.55
N PHE A 117 2.14 -5.29 13.80
CA PHE A 117 3.60 -5.35 13.95
C PHE A 117 4.09 -4.40 15.06
N PRO A 118 3.98 -4.79 16.33
CA PRO A 118 4.40 -3.97 17.46
C PRO A 118 5.91 -3.64 17.44
N GLU A 119 6.75 -4.46 16.78
CA GLU A 119 8.17 -4.20 16.55
C GLU A 119 8.44 -2.91 15.74
N TYR A 120 7.45 -2.44 14.98
CA TYR A 120 7.56 -1.19 14.23
C TYR A 120 7.15 0.05 15.02
N ARG A 121 6.73 -0.08 16.30
CA ARG A 121 6.42 1.06 17.18
C ARG A 121 7.63 1.92 17.52
N SER A 122 8.87 1.42 17.43
CA SER A 122 10.05 2.07 18.04
C SER A 122 11.07 2.73 17.11
N SER A 123 10.87 2.75 15.78
CA SER A 123 11.79 3.52 14.91
C SER A 123 11.33 4.98 14.81
N SER A 124 11.39 5.70 15.94
CA SER A 124 11.27 7.15 16.01
C SER A 124 12.50 7.83 15.39
N GLY A 125 12.65 7.70 14.07
CA GLY A 125 13.74 8.31 13.29
C GLY A 125 13.28 9.26 12.18
N TRP A 126 11.98 9.34 11.89
CA TRP A 126 11.45 10.24 10.87
C TRP A 126 10.50 11.25 11.51
N SER A 127 11.05 12.39 11.93
CA SER A 127 10.28 13.58 12.24
C SER A 127 9.75 14.17 10.92
N LEU A 128 8.48 13.90 10.61
CA LEU A 128 7.70 14.64 9.61
C LEU A 128 7.31 16.03 10.15
N ARG A 129 8.29 16.80 10.65
CA ARG A 129 8.10 18.25 10.68
C ARG A 129 8.19 18.71 9.23
N PRO A 130 7.20 19.43 8.69
CA PRO A 130 7.44 20.20 7.48
C PRO A 130 8.68 21.06 7.77
N LYS A 131 9.67 21.06 6.87
CA LYS A 131 10.74 22.06 6.95
C LYS A 131 10.05 23.41 7.06
N PRO A 132 10.39 24.27 8.04
CA PRO A 132 9.89 25.64 8.03
C PRO A 132 10.23 26.22 6.65
N ASN A 133 9.25 26.86 6.01
CA ASN A 133 9.43 27.50 4.72
C ASN A 133 10.74 28.26 4.73
N ALA A 134 11.63 27.98 3.77
CA ALA A 134 12.82 28.78 3.57
C ALA A 134 12.37 30.24 3.41
N ASP A 135 12.98 31.10 4.23
CA ASP A 135 12.75 32.54 4.20
C ASP A 135 13.03 33.05 2.78
N PRO A 136 12.08 33.72 2.11
CA PRO A 136 12.27 34.22 0.76
C PRO A 136 13.37 35.29 0.63
N SER A 137 14.09 35.63 1.70
CA SER A 137 15.21 36.58 1.67
C SER A 137 16.52 36.05 1.08
N GLU A 138 16.68 34.74 0.84
CA GLU A 138 17.93 34.15 0.30
C GLU A 138 17.92 33.99 -1.24
N LYS A 139 17.56 35.07 -1.95
CA LYS A 139 18.00 35.26 -3.35
C LYS A 139 18.64 36.64 -3.47
N LYS A 140 19.97 36.67 -3.32
CA LYS A 140 20.83 37.72 -3.86
C LYS A 140 21.98 37.06 -4.60
#